data_AF-A0A2D1LVZ9-F1
#
_entry.id   AF-A0A2D1LVZ9-F1
#
_cell.length_a   1.000
_cell.length_b   1.000
_cell.length_c   1.000
_cell.angle_alpha   90.00
_cell.angle_beta   90.00
_cell.angle_gamma   90.00
#
_symmetry.space_group_name_H-M   'P 1'
#
loop_
_entity.id
_entity.type
_entity.pdbx_description
1 polymer ?
#
loop_
_entity_poly.entity_id
_entity_poly.type
_entity_poly.pdbx_seq_one_letter_code
_entity_poly.pdbx_strand_id
1 'polypeptide(L)' 'LMKILNNAFIDLPAPSNISSWWNFGSLLGICLILQILTGLFLAMHYTSDTTTAFSSVAHICRDVNYGWIIRYMHANG' A
#
# COMPACT_ATOMS: atom_id res chain seq x y z
N LEU A 1 -1.52 -18.95 16.83
CA LEU A 1 -1.52 -18.28 15.50
C LEU A 1 -2.28 -19.08 14.45
N MET A 2 -1.88 -20.31 14.12
CA MET A 2 -2.53 -21.12 13.06
C MET A 2 -4.05 -21.28 13.21
N LYS A 3 -4.56 -21.54 14.42
CA LYS A 3 -6.01 -21.64 14.67
C LYS A 3 -6.79 -20.37 14.32
N ILE A 4 -6.19 -19.20 14.55
CA ILE A 4 -6.80 -17.89 14.24
C ILE A 4 -6.86 -17.70 12.72
N LEU A 5 -5.75 -17.97 12.02
CA LEU A 5 -5.70 -17.90 10.56
C LEU A 5 -6.70 -18.86 9.92
N ASN A 6 -6.77 -20.10 10.41
CA ASN A 6 -7.67 -21.10 9.88
C ASN A 6 -9.14 -20.64 9.95
N ASN A 7 -9.58 -20.22 11.13
CA ASN A 7 -10.98 -19.85 11.35
C ASN A 7 -11.39 -18.54 10.68
N ALA A 8 -10.43 -17.65 10.36
CA ALA A 8 -10.72 -16.34 9.78
C ALA A 8 -10.49 -16.27 8.26
N PHE A 9 -9.64 -17.12 7.69
CA PHE A 9 -9.24 -17.06 6.27
C PHE A 9 -9.50 -18.33 5.47
N ILE A 10 -9.44 -19.52 6.09
CA ILE A 10 -9.53 -20.80 5.36
C ILE A 10 -10.91 -21.41 5.53
N ASP A 11 -11.26 -21.78 6.77
CA ASP A 11 -12.52 -22.47 7.10
C ASP A 11 -13.63 -21.47 7.49
N LEU A 12 -13.56 -20.24 6.99
CA LEU A 12 -14.58 -19.23 7.21
C LEU A 12 -15.85 -19.60 6.39
N PRO A 13 -17.02 -19.82 7.01
CA PRO A 13 -18.25 -20.07 6.27
C PRO A 13 -18.72 -18.78 5.57
N ALA A 14 -18.62 -18.74 4.25
CA ALA A 14 -19.10 -17.63 3.42
C ALA A 14 -20.39 -18.02 2.65
N PRO A 15 -21.37 -17.11 2.49
CA PRO A 15 -22.54 -17.36 1.65
C PRO A 15 -22.16 -17.66 0.19
N SER A 16 -22.86 -18.58 -0.47
CA SER A 16 -22.57 -18.96 -1.86
C SER A 16 -22.97 -17.92 -2.90
N ASN A 17 -23.81 -16.95 -2.53
CA ASN A 17 -24.37 -15.92 -3.42
C ASN A 17 -23.76 -14.53 -3.21
N ILE A 18 -22.51 -14.44 -2.75
CA ILE A 18 -21.81 -13.16 -2.61
C ILE A 18 -21.64 -12.48 -3.97
N SER A 19 -21.99 -11.19 -4.02
CA SER A 19 -21.84 -10.36 -5.20
C SER A 19 -20.44 -9.75 -5.30
N SER A 20 -20.14 -9.08 -6.42
CA SER A 20 -18.85 -8.39 -6.62
C SER A 20 -18.55 -7.36 -5.54
N TRP A 21 -19.57 -6.76 -4.90
CA TRP A 21 -19.43 -5.79 -3.81
C TRP A 21 -18.67 -6.31 -2.58
N TRP A 22 -18.72 -7.63 -2.33
CA TRP A 22 -17.99 -8.22 -1.21
C TRP A 22 -16.47 -8.22 -1.39
N ASN A 23 -15.97 -7.99 -2.61
CA ASN A 23 -14.52 -7.89 -2.87
C ASN A 23 -13.90 -6.58 -2.35
N PHE A 24 -14.69 -5.54 -2.08
CA PHE A 24 -14.12 -4.25 -1.64
C PHE A 24 -13.38 -4.35 -0.31
N GLY A 25 -13.77 -5.26 0.59
CA GLY A 25 -13.04 -5.47 1.85
C GLY A 25 -11.60 -5.96 1.62
N SER A 26 -11.39 -6.97 0.78
CA SER A 26 -10.05 -7.48 0.47
C SER A 26 -9.24 -6.47 -0.37
N LEU A 27 -9.88 -5.77 -1.30
CA LEU A 27 -9.24 -4.71 -2.09
C LEU A 27 -8.74 -3.56 -1.20
N LEU A 28 -9.52 -3.13 -0.20
CA LEU A 28 -9.08 -2.14 0.78
C LEU A 28 -7.91 -2.64 1.63
N GLY A 29 -7.91 -3.92 2.01
CA GLY A 29 -6.78 -4.54 2.70
C GLY A 29 -5.50 -4.52 1.85
N ILE A 30 -5.60 -4.83 0.56
CA ILE A 30 -4.48 -4.77 -0.39
C ILE A 30 -4.00 -3.32 -0.56
N CYS A 31 -4.93 -2.37 -0.74
CA CYS A 31 -4.61 -0.94 -0.85
C CYS A 31 -3.83 -0.48 0.39
N LEU A 32 -4.28 -0.81 1.60
CA LEU A 32 -3.59 -0.44 2.83
C LEU A 32 -2.16 -1.01 2.90
N ILE A 33 -1.97 -2.29 2.59
CA ILE A 33 -0.64 -2.92 2.57
C ILE A 33 0.25 -2.23 1.54
N LEU A 34 -0.28 -1.98 0.33
CA LEU A 34 0.45 -1.28 -0.74
C LEU A 34 0.88 0.12 -0.30
N GLN A 35 -0.01 0.88 0.34
CA GLN A 35 0.26 2.24 0.80
C GLN A 35 1.27 2.29 1.95
N ILE A 36 1.21 1.35 2.89
CA ILE A 36 2.21 1.22 3.95
C ILE A 36 3.59 0.92 3.36
N LEU A 37 3.68 -0.06 2.45
CA LEU A 37 4.95 -0.46 1.85
C LEU A 37 5.54 0.68 1.02
N THR A 38 4.78 1.21 0.06
CA THR A 38 5.25 2.30 -0.81
C THR A 38 5.57 3.57 0.00
N GLY A 39 4.75 3.92 0.98
CA GLY A 39 4.97 5.08 1.86
C GLY A 39 6.23 4.93 2.70
N LEU A 40 6.52 3.73 3.22
CA LEU A 40 7.75 3.45 3.96
C LEU A 40 8.99 3.64 3.08
N PHE A 41 8.98 3.13 1.85
CA PHE A 41 10.09 3.33 0.90
C PHE A 41 10.27 4.81 0.52
N LEU A 42 9.19 5.56 0.33
CA LEU A 42 9.27 7.01 0.09
C LEU A 42 9.86 7.75 1.29
N ALA A 43 9.45 7.39 2.51
CA ALA A 43 9.93 8.01 3.74
C ALA A 43 11.45 7.85 3.95
N MET A 44 12.06 6.77 3.44
CA MET A 44 13.52 6.58 3.49
C MET A 44 14.31 7.64 2.68
N HIS A 45 13.66 8.29 1.71
CA HIS A 45 14.29 9.25 0.80
C HIS A 45 13.71 10.67 0.89
N TYR A 46 12.59 10.84 1.61
CA TYR A 46 11.92 12.12 1.80
C TYR A 46 12.55 12.91 2.96
N THR A 47 12.60 14.23 2.83
CA THR A 47 13.00 15.15 3.92
C THR A 47 11.85 16.09 4.23
N SER A 48 11.45 16.21 5.50
CA SER A 48 10.27 16.98 5.93
C SER A 48 10.52 18.48 6.11
N ASP A 49 11.76 18.94 5.99
CA ASP A 49 12.09 20.36 6.10
C ASP A 49 11.54 21.15 4.90
N THR A 50 10.90 22.29 5.17
CA THR A 50 10.21 23.09 4.14
C THR A 50 11.13 23.56 3.00
N THR A 51 12.43 23.71 3.25
CA THR A 51 13.39 24.12 2.22
C THR A 51 13.79 22.98 1.29
N THR A 52 13.63 21.73 1.72
CA THR A 52 14.06 20.52 0.99
C THR A 52 12.94 19.54 0.66
N ALA A 53 11.71 19.76 1.15
CA ALA A 53 10.57 18.87 0.92
C ALA A 53 10.29 18.64 -0.56
N PHE A 54 10.22 19.72 -1.36
CA PHE A 54 9.97 19.59 -2.80
C PHE A 54 11.14 18.95 -3.55
N SER A 55 12.37 19.34 -3.24
CA SER A 55 13.56 18.80 -3.90
C SER A 55 13.78 17.33 -3.56
N SER A 56 13.44 16.87 -2.36
CA SER A 56 13.52 15.45 -1.98
C SER A 56 12.53 14.58 -2.78
N VAL A 57 11.31 15.07 -3.05
CA VAL A 57 10.36 14.38 -3.95
C VAL A 57 10.88 14.34 -5.39
N ALA A 58 11.50 15.43 -5.86
CA ALA A 58 12.11 15.47 -7.18
C ALA A 58 13.27 14.46 -7.30
N HIS A 59 14.09 14.34 -6.26
CA HIS A 59 15.17 13.36 -6.14
C HIS A 59 14.63 11.92 -6.16
N ILE A 60 13.55 11.63 -5.43
CA ILE A 60 12.89 10.31 -5.48
C ILE A 60 12.48 9.95 -6.91
N CYS A 61 11.88 10.88 -7.66
CA CYS A 61 11.39 10.57 -9.00
C CYS A 61 12.51 10.41 -10.05
N ARG A 62 13.65 11.10 -9.88
CA ARG A 62 14.70 11.17 -10.92
C ARG A 62 15.92 10.32 -10.62
N ASP A 63 16.29 10.21 -9.35
CA ASP A 63 17.61 9.72 -8.94
C ASP A 63 17.52 8.43 -8.13
N VAL A 64 16.36 8.12 -7.50
CA VAL A 64 16.13 6.83 -6.82
C VAL A 64 15.68 5.78 -7.83
N ASN A 65 16.32 4.61 -7.80
CA ASN A 65 15.97 3.46 -8.65
C ASN A 65 14.48 3.10 -8.51
N TYR A 66 13.74 3.14 -9.63
CA TYR A 66 12.29 2.93 -9.68
C TYR A 66 11.47 3.88 -8.77
N GLY A 67 12.07 4.95 -8.25
CA GLY A 67 11.41 5.85 -7.31
C GLY A 67 10.20 6.56 -7.92
N TRP A 68 10.21 6.83 -9.23
CA TRP A 68 9.03 7.34 -9.94
C TRP A 68 7.85 6.37 -9.88
N ILE A 69 8.08 5.07 -10.09
CA ILE A 69 7.03 4.04 -10.02
C ILE A 69 6.44 4.01 -8.61
N ILE A 70 7.30 3.94 -7.59
CA ILE A 70 6.87 3.87 -6.19
C ILE A 70 6.08 5.13 -5.81
N ARG A 71 6.54 6.31 -6.22
CA ARG A 71 5.85 7.58 -5.96
C ARG A 71 4.48 7.63 -6.62
N TYR A 72 4.37 7.23 -7.88
CA TYR A 72 3.08 7.24 -8.57
C TYR A 72 2.15 6.14 -8.08
N MET A 73 2.65 4.96 -7.71
CA MET A 73 1.84 3.93 -7.04
C MET A 73 1.28 4.46 -5.72
N HIS A 74 2.11 5.11 -4.90
CA HIS A 74 1.65 5.70 -3.63
C HIS A 74 0.64 6.81 -3.81
N ALA A 75 0.79 7.64 -4.84
CA ALA A 75 -0.10 8.77 -5.08
C ALA A 75 -1.45 8.38 -5.72
N ASN A 76 -1.51 7.27 -6.45
CA ASN A 76 -2.74 6.80 -7.12
C ASN A 76 -3.45 5.65 -6.37
N GLY A 77 -2.79 5.04 -5.38
CA GLY A 77 -3.34 3.97 -4.54
C GLY A 77 -4.27 4.49 -3.46
#